data_AF-A0A821C3S4-F1
#
_entry.id   AF-A0A821C3S4-F1
#
_cell.length_a   1.000
_cell.length_b   1.000
_cell.length_c   1.000
_cell.angle_alpha   90.00
_cell.angle_beta   90.00
_cell.angle_gamma   90.00
#
_symmetry.space_group_name_H-M   'P 1'
#
loop_
_entity.id
_entity.type
_entity.pdbx_description
1 polymer ?
#
loop_
_entity_poly.entity_id
_entity_poly.type
_entity_poly.pdbx_seq_one_letter_code
_entity_poly.pdbx_strand_id
1 'polypeptide(L)'
;MTQAQLIAHYFSDSDNNIDMEIQPSIDNETIERKKQNRRKWIPLCTYSDKNDVIKKINDDGIWSKTHTNITNEGKRTYYRCNQVKLHGKPCPASIHVLYHSENECVTISNMQIIQNENQAKTYTRNIRKKSLHVPKKQQLSSYLISLRKKYYGASTISLDELDAWCQRNSLIPDDDDKSWVLKYQIEYEDEINKDDDNKNKFRFFVTARRLLFNA
;
A
#
# COMPACT_ATOMS: atom_id res chain seq x y z
N MET A 1 5.12 22.33 18.51
CA MET A 1 4.22 21.26 18.02
C MET A 1 4.22 21.33 16.50
N THR A 2 4.92 20.42 15.85
CA THR A 2 5.19 20.43 14.41
C THR A 2 4.17 19.55 13.70
N GLN A 3 3.24 20.17 12.98
CA GLN A 3 2.24 19.47 12.18
C GLN A 3 2.81 19.29 10.77
N ALA A 4 2.99 18.03 10.36
CA ALA A 4 3.57 17.67 9.08
C ALA A 4 2.61 18.04 7.92
N GLN A 5 3.07 18.92 7.03
CA GLN A 5 2.39 19.26 5.78
C GLN A 5 2.83 18.29 4.69
N LEU A 6 1.88 17.56 4.10
CA LEU A 6 2.11 16.82 2.86
C LEU A 6 1.74 17.74 1.68
N ILE A 7 2.75 18.36 1.07
CA ILE A 7 2.61 19.14 -0.16
C ILE A 7 2.84 18.16 -1.34
N ALA A 8 1.80 17.93 -2.13
CA ALA A 8 1.93 17.19 -3.38
C ALA A 8 2.40 18.16 -4.48
N HIS A 9 3.67 18.06 -4.87
CA HIS A 9 4.18 18.72 -6.08
C HIS A 9 3.87 17.86 -7.31
N TYR A 10 3.17 18.44 -8.29
CA TYR A 10 2.88 17.80 -9.57
C TYR A 10 3.73 18.50 -10.64
N PHE A 11 4.71 17.81 -11.19
CA PHE A 11 5.47 18.27 -12.36
C PHE A 11 4.73 17.83 -13.62
N SER A 12 4.41 18.78 -14.51
CA SER A 12 3.90 18.48 -15.86
C SER A 12 5.04 18.58 -16.85
N ASP A 13 5.48 17.45 -17.39
CA ASP A 13 6.44 17.42 -18.49
C ASP A 13 5.67 17.28 -19.81
N SER A 14 5.72 18.33 -20.62
CA SER A 14 5.37 18.31 -22.04
C SER A 14 6.64 18.11 -22.88
N ASP A 15 6.49 17.27 -23.91
CA ASP A 15 7.48 16.65 -24.78
C ASP A 15 8.53 17.57 -25.43
N ASN A 16 9.73 17.00 -25.67
CA ASN A 16 10.52 17.28 -26.88
C ASN A 16 11.33 16.04 -27.30
N ASN A 17 11.08 15.57 -28.53
CA ASN A 17 11.85 14.59 -29.29
C ASN A 17 13.21 15.18 -29.71
N ILE A 18 14.29 14.39 -29.63
CA ILE A 18 15.44 14.41 -30.56
C ILE A 18 16.04 12.98 -30.57
N ASP A 19 16.17 12.43 -31.77
CA ASP A 19 16.73 11.12 -32.10
C ASP A 19 18.28 11.09 -32.13
N MET A 20 18.81 9.85 -32.02
CA MET A 20 20.08 9.31 -32.57
C MET A 20 21.40 9.49 -31.79
N GLU A 21 21.91 8.42 -31.16
CA GLU A 21 23.05 7.59 -31.65
C GLU A 21 23.33 6.37 -30.73
N ILE A 22 23.90 5.30 -31.28
CA ILE A 22 23.98 3.93 -30.73
C ILE A 22 25.43 3.53 -30.35
N GLN A 23 25.61 3.07 -29.10
CA GLN A 23 26.54 2.03 -28.56
C GLN A 23 28.05 2.31 -28.29
N PRO A 24 28.73 1.58 -27.35
CA PRO A 24 28.51 0.18 -26.97
C PRO A 24 28.54 -0.25 -25.48
N SER A 25 28.01 -1.45 -25.29
CA SER A 25 28.09 -2.44 -24.21
C SER A 25 29.09 -2.24 -23.05
N ILE A 26 28.56 -2.16 -21.84
CA ILE A 26 29.18 -2.80 -20.66
C ILE A 26 28.07 -3.62 -19.98
N ASP A 27 28.15 -4.94 -20.15
CA ASP A 27 27.35 -5.93 -19.46
C ASP A 27 27.68 -5.91 -17.96
N ASN A 28 27.16 -4.93 -17.24
CA ASN A 28 27.04 -5.01 -15.80
C ASN A 28 25.70 -5.71 -15.52
N GLU A 29 25.73 -7.05 -15.56
CA GLU A 29 24.72 -7.88 -14.90
C GLU A 29 24.65 -7.42 -13.44
N THR A 30 23.76 -6.47 -13.20
CA THR A 30 23.45 -5.99 -11.87
C THR A 30 22.74 -7.17 -11.23
N ILE A 31 23.46 -7.92 -10.39
CA ILE A 31 22.89 -8.99 -9.58
C ILE A 31 21.81 -8.34 -8.72
N GLU A 32 20.57 -8.36 -9.21
CA GLU A 32 19.41 -7.82 -8.50
C GLU A 32 19.29 -8.62 -7.20
N ARG A 33 19.70 -7.99 -6.09
CA ARG A 33 19.47 -8.54 -4.75
C ARG A 33 17.98 -8.82 -4.63
N LYS A 34 17.60 -10.10 -4.54
CA LYS A 34 16.22 -10.52 -4.32
C LYS A 34 15.64 -9.70 -3.16
N LYS A 35 14.61 -8.89 -3.43
CA LYS A 35 13.90 -8.12 -2.41
C LYS A 35 13.50 -9.08 -1.29
N GLN A 36 14.02 -8.84 -0.08
CA GLN A 36 13.68 -9.66 1.07
C GLN A 36 12.18 -9.50 1.34
N ASN A 37 11.44 -10.62 1.34
CA ASN A 37 10.03 -10.61 1.73
C ASN A 37 9.93 -10.13 3.18
N ARG A 38 9.08 -9.13 3.45
CA ARG A 38 8.82 -8.68 4.81
C ARG A 38 8.01 -9.76 5.54
N ARG A 39 8.45 -10.13 6.75
CA ARG A 39 7.76 -11.10 7.60
C ARG A 39 6.98 -10.34 8.66
N LYS A 40 5.72 -10.70 8.88
CA LYS A 40 4.88 -10.15 9.94
C LYS A 40 4.33 -11.27 10.81
N TRP A 41 4.36 -11.05 12.11
CA TRP A 41 3.74 -11.95 13.08
C TRP A 41 2.31 -11.48 13.33
N ILE A 42 1.35 -12.40 13.28
CA ILE A 42 -0.06 -12.09 13.50
C ILE A 42 -0.55 -12.91 14.70
N PRO A 43 -1.12 -12.27 15.74
CA PRO A 43 -1.67 -12.97 16.88
C PRO A 43 -2.86 -13.82 16.43
N LEU A 44 -2.84 -15.08 16.81
CA LEU A 44 -3.85 -16.08 16.45
C LEU A 44 -4.86 -16.27 17.59
N CYS A 45 -4.35 -16.42 18.82
CA CYS A 45 -5.16 -16.68 20.00
C CYS A 45 -4.38 -16.38 21.28
N THR A 46 -5.13 -16.07 22.34
CA THR A 46 -4.64 -15.80 23.69
C THR A 46 -5.22 -16.82 24.66
N TYR A 47 -4.40 -17.37 25.55
CA TYR A 47 -4.78 -18.34 26.58
C TYR A 47 -4.47 -17.79 27.96
N SER A 48 -5.27 -18.16 28.95
CA SER A 48 -5.01 -17.81 30.35
C SER A 48 -4.02 -18.78 30.99
N ASP A 49 -4.05 -20.08 30.65
CA ASP A 49 -3.13 -21.08 31.18
C ASP A 49 -2.02 -21.42 30.18
N LYS A 50 -0.79 -21.55 30.72
CA LYS A 50 0.42 -21.97 30.03
C LYS A 50 0.35 -23.44 29.62
N ASN A 51 -0.30 -24.27 30.43
CA ASN A 51 -0.37 -25.71 30.19
C ASN A 51 -1.24 -26.05 28.97
N ASP A 52 -2.33 -25.31 28.77
CA ASP A 52 -3.24 -25.50 27.64
C ASP A 52 -2.56 -25.24 26.30
N VAL A 53 -1.65 -24.27 26.26
CA VAL A 53 -0.86 -23.97 25.05
C VAL A 53 0.10 -25.10 24.73
N ILE A 54 0.78 -25.64 25.73
CA ILE A 54 1.72 -26.75 25.53
C ILE A 54 0.98 -28.00 25.08
N LYS A 55 -0.17 -28.31 25.69
CA LYS A 55 -1.05 -29.42 25.26
C LYS A 55 -1.45 -29.26 23.80
N LYS A 56 -1.99 -28.10 23.42
CA LYS A 56 -2.39 -27.84 22.02
C LYS A 56 -1.25 -28.01 21.02
N ILE A 57 -0.05 -27.50 21.35
CA ILE A 57 1.12 -27.63 20.46
C ILE A 57 1.58 -29.07 20.33
N ASN A 58 1.49 -29.85 21.41
CA ASN A 58 1.84 -31.27 21.42
C ASN A 58 0.78 -32.12 20.70
N ASP A 59 -0.50 -31.81 20.91
CA ASP A 59 -1.65 -32.47 20.26
C ASP A 59 -1.60 -32.29 18.74
N ASP A 60 -1.19 -31.11 18.27
CA ASP A 60 -0.97 -30.84 16.84
C ASP A 60 0.11 -31.76 16.26
N GLY A 61 1.12 -32.20 17.04
CA GLY A 61 2.21 -33.08 16.60
C GLY A 61 3.10 -32.55 15.46
N ILE A 62 2.81 -31.35 14.95
CA ILE A 62 3.39 -30.76 13.74
C ILE A 62 4.52 -29.76 14.07
N TRP A 63 4.70 -29.40 15.34
CA TRP A 63 5.57 -28.30 15.73
C TRP A 63 6.83 -28.79 16.46
N SER A 64 7.99 -28.29 16.04
CA SER A 64 9.25 -28.51 16.74
C SER A 64 9.82 -27.20 17.27
N LYS A 65 10.18 -27.20 18.55
CA LYS A 65 10.80 -26.04 19.21
C LYS A 65 12.13 -25.70 18.54
N THR A 66 12.35 -24.42 18.24
CA THR A 66 13.57 -23.94 17.59
C THR A 66 14.46 -23.20 18.58
N HIS A 67 14.00 -22.07 19.13
CA HIS A 67 14.76 -21.26 20.09
C HIS A 67 13.82 -20.46 20.97
N THR A 68 14.37 -19.88 22.04
CA THR A 68 13.64 -19.03 22.99
C THR A 68 14.35 -17.71 23.17
N ASN A 69 13.60 -16.61 23.10
CA ASN A 69 14.09 -15.27 23.41
C ASN A 69 13.37 -14.73 24.65
N ILE A 70 14.08 -13.93 25.43
CA ILE A 70 13.50 -13.17 26.54
C ILE A 70 13.46 -11.71 26.11
N THR A 71 12.29 -11.10 26.17
CA THR A 71 12.03 -9.71 25.78
C THR A 71 11.33 -9.00 26.93
N ASN A 72 11.22 -7.67 26.88
CA ASN A 72 10.54 -6.89 27.91
C ASN A 72 9.05 -7.26 28.05
N GLU A 73 8.42 -7.68 26.95
CA GLU A 73 7.04 -8.21 26.95
C GLU A 73 6.92 -9.59 27.63
N GLY A 74 8.05 -10.27 27.84
CA GLY A 74 8.12 -11.60 28.43
C GLY A 74 8.88 -12.60 27.57
N LYS A 75 8.62 -13.90 27.78
CA LYS A 75 9.36 -15.00 27.16
C LYS A 75 8.72 -15.41 25.84
N ARG A 76 9.47 -15.37 24.73
CA ARG A 76 9.05 -15.87 23.42
C ARG A 76 9.66 -17.23 23.11
N THR A 77 8.84 -18.20 22.77
CA THR A 77 9.28 -19.53 22.30
C THR A 77 8.86 -19.73 20.84
N TYR A 78 9.84 -19.96 19.97
CA TYR A 78 9.60 -20.14 18.54
C TYR A 78 9.52 -21.62 18.17
N TYR A 79 8.56 -21.97 17.33
CA TYR A 79 8.37 -23.31 16.78
C TYR A 79 8.35 -23.26 15.26
N ARG A 80 8.88 -24.33 14.65
CA ARG A 80 8.86 -24.56 13.20
C ARG A 80 8.02 -25.78 12.87
N CYS A 81 7.39 -25.78 11.71
CA CYS A 81 6.69 -26.96 11.22
C CYS A 81 7.69 -28.09 10.94
N ASN A 82 7.40 -29.30 11.44
CA ASN A 82 8.21 -30.50 11.29
C ASN A 82 7.81 -31.36 10.08
N GLN A 83 6.74 -31.00 9.37
CA GLN A 83 6.37 -31.61 8.09
C GLN A 83 7.37 -31.18 7.01
N VAL A 84 8.58 -31.71 7.10
CA VAL A 84 9.63 -31.58 6.10
C VAL A 84 9.51 -32.79 5.17
N LYS A 85 9.33 -32.55 3.87
CA LYS A 85 9.47 -33.63 2.87
C LYS A 85 10.94 -33.99 2.79
N LEU A 86 11.29 -35.27 2.93
CA LEU A 86 12.67 -35.80 2.85
C LEU A 86 13.48 -35.26 1.65
N HIS A 87 12.80 -34.91 0.55
CA HIS A 87 13.39 -34.24 -0.62
C HIS A 87 12.54 -33.05 -1.08
N GLY A 88 12.45 -31.99 -0.28
CA GLY A 88 11.70 -30.79 -0.64
C GLY A 88 12.10 -29.52 0.11
N LYS A 89 11.54 -28.37 -0.32
CA LYS A 89 11.68 -27.11 0.41
C LYS A 89 11.04 -27.26 1.80
N PRO A 90 11.70 -26.79 2.88
CA PRO A 90 11.13 -26.86 4.21
C PRO A 90 9.84 -26.04 4.29
N CYS A 91 8.89 -26.51 5.09
CA CYS A 91 7.65 -25.78 5.33
C CYS A 91 7.97 -24.38 5.88
N PRO A 92 7.48 -23.29 5.26
CA PRO A 92 7.76 -21.93 5.72
C PRO A 92 6.96 -21.55 6.98
N ALA A 93 6.05 -22.41 7.43
CA ALA A 93 5.21 -22.14 8.59
C ALA A 93 6.03 -22.13 9.88
N SER A 94 5.87 -21.05 10.63
CA SER A 94 6.43 -20.89 11.97
C SER A 94 5.42 -20.21 12.87
N ILE A 95 5.44 -20.58 14.14
CA ILE A 95 4.64 -19.96 15.19
C ILE A 95 5.57 -19.51 16.31
N HIS A 96 5.16 -18.50 17.05
CA HIS A 96 5.77 -18.18 18.33
C HIS A 96 4.72 -18.09 19.42
N VAL A 97 5.14 -18.46 20.61
CA VAL A 97 4.36 -18.38 21.83
C VAL A 97 4.99 -17.32 22.71
N LEU A 98 4.26 -16.25 23.00
CA LEU A 98 4.67 -15.19 23.91
C LEU A 98 3.98 -15.39 25.27
N TYR A 99 4.79 -15.62 26.30
CA TYR A 99 4.37 -15.62 27.69
C TYR A 99 4.51 -14.19 28.23
N HIS A 100 3.38 -13.50 28.40
CA HIS A 100 3.37 -12.11 28.86
C HIS A 100 3.82 -12.01 30.32
N SER A 101 4.71 -11.07 30.63
CA SER A 101 5.11 -10.79 32.02
C SER A 101 4.06 -9.98 32.78
N GLU A 102 3.26 -9.17 32.07
CA GLU A 102 2.30 -8.25 32.69
C GLU A 102 0.97 -8.91 33.04
N ASN A 103 0.44 -9.77 32.16
CA ASN A 103 -0.96 -10.21 32.21
C ASN A 103 -1.13 -11.72 32.46
N GLU A 104 -0.07 -12.43 32.84
CA GLU A 104 0.02 -13.91 32.97
C GLU A 104 -0.49 -14.74 31.79
N CYS A 105 -0.97 -14.10 30.73
CA CYS A 105 -1.57 -14.72 29.56
C CYS A 105 -0.50 -15.15 28.54
N VAL A 106 -0.91 -16.04 27.65
CA VAL A 106 -0.04 -16.62 26.62
C VAL A 106 -0.63 -16.36 25.25
N THR A 107 0.12 -15.71 24.37
CA THR A 107 -0.32 -15.43 23.00
C THR A 107 0.41 -16.32 22.00
N ILE A 108 -0.33 -17.00 21.13
CA ILE A 108 0.23 -17.72 19.98
C ILE A 108 0.09 -16.83 18.76
N SER A 109 1.18 -16.64 18.02
CA SER A 109 1.19 -15.91 16.75
C SER A 109 1.79 -16.75 15.64
N ASN A 110 1.29 -16.61 14.41
CA ASN A 110 1.89 -17.25 13.24
C ASN A 110 2.68 -16.24 12.39
N MET A 111 3.67 -16.75 11.67
CA MET A 111 4.45 -15.94 10.73
C MET A 111 3.78 -15.93 9.37
N GLN A 112 3.44 -14.73 8.89
CA GLN A 112 2.98 -14.53 7.53
C GLN A 112 4.06 -13.84 6.70
N ILE A 113 4.22 -14.33 5.46
CA ILE A 113 5.08 -13.71 4.46
C ILE A 113 4.23 -12.65 3.76
N ILE A 114 4.48 -11.38 4.05
CA ILE A 114 3.89 -10.29 3.26
C ILE A 114 4.63 -10.32 1.92
N GLN A 115 3.98 -10.92 0.92
CA GLN A 115 4.40 -10.67 -0.45
C GLN A 115 4.12 -9.19 -0.68
N ASN A 116 5.17 -8.43 -1.01
CA ASN A 116 4.97 -7.12 -1.63
C ASN A 116 4.33 -7.43 -2.98
N GLU A 117 3.00 -7.50 -3.00
CA GLU A 117 2.22 -7.66 -4.20
C GLU A 117 2.43 -6.42 -5.05
N ASN A 118 3.47 -6.45 -5.88
CA ASN A 118 3.42 -5.69 -7.11
C ASN A 118 2.22 -6.25 -7.89
N GLN A 119 1.03 -5.68 -7.69
CA GLN A 119 -0.24 -6.13 -8.27
C GLN A 119 -0.13 -6.40 -9.79
N ALA A 120 0.73 -5.66 -10.48
CA ALA A 120 1.06 -5.86 -11.90
C ALA A 120 1.64 -7.25 -12.25
N LYS A 121 2.44 -7.87 -11.37
CA LYS A 121 3.08 -9.18 -11.63
C LYS A 121 2.11 -10.35 -11.41
N THR A 122 1.12 -10.20 -10.53
CA THR A 122 0.13 -11.25 -10.22
C THR A 122 -0.94 -11.35 -11.31
N TYR A 123 -1.41 -10.20 -11.83
CA TYR A 123 -2.40 -10.13 -12.90
C TYR A 123 -1.92 -10.81 -14.20
N THR A 124 -0.69 -10.50 -14.63
CA THR A 124 -0.09 -11.10 -15.84
C THR A 124 0.11 -12.62 -15.73
N ARG A 125 0.37 -13.15 -14.52
CA ARG A 125 0.55 -14.58 -14.28
C ARG A 125 -0.77 -15.36 -14.34
N ASN A 126 -1.87 -14.76 -13.91
CA ASN A 126 -3.20 -15.38 -13.96
C ASN A 126 -3.80 -15.38 -15.37
N ILE A 127 -3.46 -14.39 -16.20
CA ILE A 127 -3.88 -14.32 -17.61
C ILE A 127 -3.19 -15.41 -18.45
N ARG A 128 -1.89 -15.65 -18.23
CA ARG A 128 -1.14 -16.73 -18.91
C ARG A 128 -1.70 -18.14 -18.64
N LYS A 129 -2.29 -18.36 -17.46
CA LYS A 129 -2.92 -19.65 -17.11
C LYS A 129 -4.27 -19.87 -17.80
N LYS A 130 -4.91 -18.82 -18.31
CA LYS A 130 -6.24 -18.87 -18.95
C LYS A 130 -6.18 -18.77 -20.47
N SER A 131 -5.00 -18.92 -21.09
CA SER A 131 -4.81 -18.80 -22.55
C SER A 131 -5.28 -17.45 -23.13
N LEU A 132 -5.43 -16.43 -22.29
CA LEU A 132 -5.86 -15.11 -22.70
C LEU A 132 -4.64 -14.32 -23.15
N HIS A 133 -4.72 -13.68 -24.32
CA HIS A 133 -3.65 -12.85 -24.83
C HIS A 133 -3.42 -11.68 -23.85
N VAL A 134 -2.22 -11.58 -23.28
CA VAL A 134 -1.87 -10.50 -22.35
C VAL A 134 -1.78 -9.21 -23.17
N PRO A 135 -2.66 -8.21 -22.92
CA PRO A 135 -2.59 -6.95 -23.65
C PRO A 135 -1.26 -6.25 -23.36
N LYS A 136 -0.70 -5.57 -24.36
CA LYS A 136 0.50 -4.75 -24.17
C LYS A 136 0.21 -3.64 -23.16
N LYS A 137 1.23 -3.23 -22.38
CA LYS A 137 1.10 -2.16 -21.38
C LYS A 137 0.46 -0.89 -21.96
N GLN A 138 0.80 -0.56 -23.21
CA GLN A 138 0.21 0.57 -23.94
C GLN A 138 -1.30 0.42 -24.16
N GLN A 139 -1.78 -0.78 -24.54
CA GLN A 139 -3.20 -1.04 -24.72
C GLN A 139 -3.98 -0.89 -23.41
N LEU A 140 -3.41 -1.35 -22.30
CA LEU A 140 -4.00 -1.15 -20.98
C LEU A 140 -4.05 0.34 -20.61
N SER A 141 -2.97 1.08 -20.87
CA SER A 141 -2.92 2.53 -20.62
C SER A 141 -4.00 3.26 -21.42
N SER A 142 -4.07 3.04 -22.73
CA SER A 142 -5.09 3.65 -23.60
C SER A 142 -6.51 3.29 -23.19
N TYR A 143 -6.73 2.03 -22.77
CA TYR A 143 -8.04 1.58 -22.28
C TYR A 143 -8.43 2.28 -20.97
N LEU A 144 -7.52 2.37 -20.01
CA LEU A 144 -7.77 3.06 -18.74
C LEU A 144 -8.01 4.56 -18.94
N ILE A 145 -7.28 5.21 -19.85
CA ILE A 145 -7.52 6.61 -20.24
C ILE A 145 -8.92 6.76 -20.85
N SER A 146 -9.31 5.85 -21.73
CA SER A 146 -10.63 5.86 -22.38
C SER A 146 -11.76 5.64 -21.37
N LEU A 147 -11.59 4.70 -20.43
CA LEU A 147 -12.52 4.47 -19.33
C LEU A 147 -12.63 5.70 -18.43
N ARG A 148 -11.50 6.29 -18.06
CA ARG A 148 -11.48 7.51 -17.26
C ARG A 148 -12.25 8.63 -17.97
N LYS A 149 -12.00 8.83 -19.26
CA LYS A 149 -12.71 9.82 -20.08
C LYS A 149 -14.22 9.55 -20.14
N LYS A 150 -14.62 8.28 -20.22
CA LYS A 150 -16.03 7.88 -20.26
C LYS A 150 -16.79 8.15 -18.96
N TYR A 151 -16.17 7.85 -17.80
CA TYR A 151 -16.85 7.93 -16.51
C TYR A 151 -16.62 9.25 -15.76
N TYR A 152 -15.43 9.84 -15.90
CA TYR A 152 -15.00 11.00 -15.12
C TYR A 152 -14.71 12.24 -15.99
N GLY A 153 -14.85 12.13 -17.32
CA GLY A 153 -14.60 13.23 -18.24
C GLY A 153 -13.11 13.48 -18.53
N ALA A 154 -12.80 14.66 -19.06
CA ALA A 154 -11.44 15.04 -19.43
C ALA A 154 -10.49 15.05 -18.21
N SER A 155 -9.22 14.73 -18.44
CA SER A 155 -8.19 14.79 -17.40
C SER A 155 -7.74 16.21 -17.07
N THR A 156 -8.06 17.15 -17.94
CA THR A 156 -7.81 18.59 -17.80
C THR A 156 -9.14 19.27 -17.55
N ILE A 157 -9.18 20.16 -16.57
CA ILE A 157 -10.35 20.99 -16.24
C ILE A 157 -9.89 22.45 -16.29
N SER A 158 -10.70 23.34 -16.88
CA SER A 158 -10.39 24.78 -16.85
C SER A 158 -10.60 25.35 -15.44
N LEU A 159 -10.02 26.52 -15.14
CA LEU A 159 -10.26 27.18 -13.85
C LEU A 159 -11.74 27.54 -13.66
N ASP A 160 -12.42 27.99 -14.71
CA ASP A 160 -13.84 28.33 -14.67
C ASP A 160 -14.72 27.09 -14.44
N GLU A 161 -14.37 25.96 -15.09
CA GLU A 161 -15.07 24.69 -14.88
C GLU A 161 -14.88 24.16 -13.46
N LEU A 162 -13.67 24.34 -12.90
CA LEU A 162 -13.34 23.94 -11.55
C LEU A 162 -14.03 24.82 -10.50
N ASP A 163 -14.10 26.14 -10.71
CA ASP A 163 -14.88 27.06 -9.88
C ASP A 163 -16.37 26.67 -9.89
N ALA A 164 -16.94 26.47 -11.07
CA ALA A 164 -18.32 26.01 -11.21
C ALA A 164 -18.55 24.64 -10.55
N TRP A 165 -17.58 23.73 -10.58
CA TRP A 165 -17.66 22.45 -9.88
C TRP A 165 -17.63 22.62 -8.36
N CYS A 166 -16.76 23.49 -7.84
CA CYS A 166 -16.70 23.80 -6.42
C CYS A 166 -18.01 24.40 -5.91
N GLN A 167 -18.61 25.32 -6.66
CA GLN A 167 -19.92 25.91 -6.33
C GLN A 167 -21.02 24.85 -6.28
N ARG A 168 -21.09 23.96 -7.27
CA ARG A 168 -22.11 22.88 -7.32
C ARG A 168 -21.96 21.87 -6.19
N ASN A 169 -20.76 21.63 -5.69
CA ASN A 169 -20.47 20.67 -4.64
C ASN A 169 -20.22 21.33 -3.27
N SER A 170 -20.66 22.58 -3.09
CA SER A 170 -20.56 23.30 -1.82
C SER A 170 -21.60 22.88 -0.77
N LEU A 171 -22.67 22.21 -1.22
CA LEU A 171 -23.73 21.73 -0.33
C LEU A 171 -23.32 20.43 0.34
N ILE A 172 -23.57 20.35 1.65
CA ILE A 172 -23.28 19.16 2.46
C ILE A 172 -24.23 18.02 2.02
N PRO A 173 -23.72 16.92 1.44
CA PRO A 173 -24.53 15.80 1.00
C PRO A 173 -25.12 15.03 2.19
N ASP A 174 -26.27 14.38 2.00
CA ASP A 174 -26.89 13.55 3.04
C ASP A 174 -26.16 12.23 3.31
N ASP A 175 -25.43 11.74 2.31
CA ASP A 175 -24.59 10.54 2.40
C ASP A 175 -23.29 10.85 3.14
N ASP A 176 -23.03 10.08 4.21
CA ASP A 176 -21.88 10.26 5.09
C ASP A 176 -20.52 10.06 4.41
N ASP A 177 -20.50 9.25 3.33
CA ASP A 177 -19.31 8.92 2.56
C ASP A 177 -19.12 9.83 1.33
N LYS A 178 -20.14 10.61 0.96
CA LYS A 178 -20.08 11.49 -0.19
C LYS A 178 -19.29 12.75 0.14
N SER A 179 -18.28 13.02 -0.68
CA SER A 179 -17.42 14.17 -0.52
C SER A 179 -18.07 15.46 -1.02
N TRP A 180 -17.72 16.57 -0.39
CA TRP A 180 -18.16 17.92 -0.74
C TRP A 180 -17.06 18.96 -0.47
N VAL A 181 -17.21 20.13 -1.09
CA VAL A 181 -16.23 21.21 -1.03
C VAL A 181 -16.52 22.11 0.17
N LEU A 182 -15.64 22.03 1.17
CA LEU A 182 -15.73 22.82 2.40
C LEU A 182 -15.38 24.29 2.18
N LYS A 183 -14.30 24.53 1.42
CA LYS A 183 -13.80 25.87 1.13
C LYS A 183 -12.92 25.82 -0.10
N TYR A 184 -12.93 26.87 -0.92
CA TYR A 184 -11.95 27.05 -1.98
C TYR A 184 -11.54 28.52 -2.11
N GLN A 185 -10.38 28.77 -2.73
CA GLN A 185 -9.79 30.09 -2.92
C GLN A 185 -9.01 30.10 -4.23
N ILE A 186 -9.19 31.17 -5.00
CA ILE A 186 -8.47 31.44 -6.24
C ILE A 186 -7.61 32.68 -6.01
N GLU A 187 -6.30 32.55 -6.18
CA GLU A 187 -5.35 33.64 -6.10
C GLU A 187 -4.89 33.97 -7.53
N TYR A 188 -5.31 35.14 -8.01
CA TYR A 188 -4.81 35.76 -9.24
C TYR A 188 -3.68 36.71 -8.85
N GLU A 189 -2.54 36.64 -9.52
CA GLU A 189 -1.45 37.59 -9.27
C GLU A 189 -1.60 38.83 -10.15
N ASP A 190 -1.49 40.02 -9.54
CA ASP A 190 -1.39 41.28 -10.26
C ASP A 190 -0.02 41.38 -10.97
N GLU A 191 0.02 41.96 -12.16
CA GLU A 191 1.13 41.95 -13.15
C GLU A 191 2.49 42.55 -12.70
N ILE A 192 2.71 42.80 -11.40
CA ILE A 192 3.76 43.70 -10.91
C ILE A 192 5.10 43.00 -10.59
N ASN A 193 5.16 41.67 -10.43
CA ASN A 193 6.44 40.98 -10.16
C ASN A 193 6.68 39.82 -11.13
N LYS A 194 7.57 40.03 -12.11
CA LYS A 194 7.87 39.11 -13.23
C LYS A 194 9.06 38.16 -12.99
N ASP A 195 9.43 37.89 -11.75
CA ASP A 195 10.71 37.23 -11.44
C ASP A 195 10.63 35.85 -10.75
N ASP A 196 9.48 35.18 -10.73
CA ASP A 196 9.45 33.78 -10.31
C ASP A 196 8.35 33.00 -11.03
N ASP A 197 8.47 31.68 -11.12
CA ASP A 197 7.58 30.71 -11.80
C ASP A 197 6.15 30.63 -11.19
N ASN A 198 5.52 31.77 -11.03
CA ASN A 198 4.43 32.01 -10.12
C ASN A 198 3.10 31.95 -10.89
N LYS A 199 2.67 30.71 -11.12
CA LYS A 199 1.40 30.39 -11.78
C LYS A 199 0.23 30.65 -10.83
N ASN A 200 -0.91 31.10 -11.37
CA ASN A 200 -2.19 31.22 -10.65
C ASN A 200 -2.42 30.03 -9.70
N LYS A 201 -2.69 30.30 -8.42
CA LYS A 201 -2.85 29.27 -7.40
C LYS A 201 -4.33 29.04 -7.12
N PHE A 202 -4.76 27.80 -7.28
CA PHE A 202 -6.10 27.35 -6.91
C PHE A 202 -6.00 26.39 -5.73
N ARG A 203 -6.71 26.68 -4.63
CA ARG A 203 -6.73 25.83 -3.43
C ARG A 203 -8.17 25.48 -3.07
N PHE A 204 -8.44 24.22 -2.80
CA PHE A 204 -9.75 23.77 -2.35
C PHE A 204 -9.63 22.65 -1.33
N PHE A 205 -10.60 22.60 -0.43
CA PHE A 205 -10.69 21.63 0.66
C PHE A 205 -11.93 20.78 0.44
N VAL A 206 -11.72 19.47 0.37
CA VAL A 206 -12.79 18.48 0.22
C VAL A 206 -12.87 17.66 1.48
N THR A 207 -14.07 17.41 1.97
CA THR A 207 -14.33 16.61 3.16
C THR A 207 -15.59 15.76 2.99
N ALA A 208 -15.86 14.87 3.93
CA ALA A 208 -17.08 14.06 4.01
C ALA A 208 -17.69 14.21 5.41
N ARG A 209 -19.01 14.05 5.56
CA ARG A 209 -19.69 14.21 6.87
C ARG A 209 -19.04 13.34 7.94
N ARG A 210 -18.70 12.09 7.63
CA ARG A 210 -18.04 11.18 8.58
C ARG A 210 -16.75 11.74 9.17
N LEU A 211 -16.02 12.58 8.45
CA LEU A 211 -14.75 13.15 8.91
C LEU A 211 -14.93 14.41 9.78
N LEU A 212 -16.12 15.03 9.76
CA LEU A 212 -16.41 16.24 10.52
C LEU A 212 -17.24 15.99 11.78
N PHE A 213 -18.14 15.00 11.75
CA PHE A 213 -19.15 14.81 12.80
C PHE A 213 -18.91 13.61 13.74
N ASN A 214 -17.87 12.79 13.49
CA ASN A 214 -17.47 11.67 14.36
C ASN A 214 -16.25 11.99 15.24
N ALA A 215 -16.05 13.25 15.61
CA ALA A 215 -15.02 13.68 16.57
C ALA A 215 -15.58 13.73 17.99
#